data_AF-A0A7Y0L0T2-F1
#
_entry.id   AF-A0A7Y0L0T2-F1
#
_cell.length_a   1.000
_cell.length_b   1.000
_cell.length_c   1.000
_cell.angle_alpha   90.00
_cell.angle_beta   90.00
_cell.angle_gamma   90.00
#
_symmetry.space_group_name_H-M   'P 1'
#
loop_
_entity.id
_entity.type
_entity.pdbx_description
1 polymer ?
#
loop_
_entity_poly.entity_id
_entity_poly.type
_entity_poly.pdbx_seq_one_letter_code
_entity_poly.pdbx_strand_id
1 'polypeptide(L)' 'MLVVFDAYGTLWDIERISQAVKDEIGAGDAGRFLALWRQKQLEYAFLETLMDRFEPFSLVRFC' A
#
# COMPACT_ATOMS: atom_id res chain seq x y z
N MET A 1 16.79 3.53 -26.01
CA MET A 1 16.71 2.57 -24.89
C MET A 1 15.52 2.98 -24.03
N LEU A 2 14.62 2.06 -23.71
CA LEU A 2 13.41 2.34 -22.91
C LEU A 2 13.64 1.81 -21.49
N VAL A 3 13.44 2.66 -20.48
CA VAL A 3 13.62 2.31 -19.07
C VAL A 3 12.25 2.35 -18.40
N VAL A 4 11.87 1.28 -17.72
CA VAL A 4 10.58 1.14 -17.02
C VAL A 4 10.86 1.10 -15.52
N PHE A 5 10.16 1.92 -14.77
CA PHE A 5 10.25 1.98 -13.31
C PHE A 5 8.96 1.51 -12.68
N ASP A 6 9.07 0.82 -11.56
CA ASP A 6 7.94 0.64 -10.66
C ASP A 6 7.56 1.98 -10.02
N ALA A 7 6.29 2.20 -9.73
CA ALA A 7 5.82 3.50 -9.28
C ALA A 7 5.81 3.59 -7.74
N TYR A 8 5.31 2.56 -7.05
CA TYR A 8 5.06 2.58 -5.61
C TYR A 8 6.27 2.08 -4.81
N GLY A 9 7.07 3.01 -4.29
CA GLY A 9 8.31 2.72 -3.55
C GLY A 9 9.58 3.01 -4.33
N THR A 10 9.49 3.37 -5.61
CA THR A 10 10.62 3.89 -6.40
C THR A 10 10.41 5.34 -6.81
N LEU A 11 9.26 5.69 -7.38
CA LEU A 11 8.94 7.08 -7.77
C LEU A 11 8.11 7.81 -6.70
N TRP A 12 7.22 7.09 -6.03
CA TRP A 12 6.38 7.63 -4.96
C TRP A 12 6.83 7.14 -3.59
N ASP A 13 7.04 8.10 -2.71
CA ASP A 13 7.34 7.88 -1.30
C ASP A 13 6.06 7.60 -0.51
N ILE A 14 5.95 6.35 -0.05
CA ILE A 14 4.81 5.83 0.70
C ILE A 14 4.84 6.34 2.15
N GLU A 15 6.00 6.77 2.67
CA GLU A 15 6.12 7.29 4.04
C GLU A 15 5.32 8.58 4.25
N ARG A 16 5.04 9.34 3.18
CA ARG A 16 4.20 10.54 3.26
C ARG A 16 2.79 10.25 3.74
N ILE A 17 2.30 9.02 3.53
CA ILE A 17 0.99 8.59 4.03
C ILE A 17 1.00 8.57 5.55
N SER A 18 2.10 8.18 6.21
CA SER A 18 2.18 8.23 7.68
C SER A 18 1.87 9.62 8.22
N GLN A 19 2.36 10.68 7.55
CA GLN A 19 2.09 12.06 7.95
C GLN A 19 0.61 12.43 7.76
N ALA A 20 -0.04 11.91 6.73
CA ALA A 20 -1.46 12.17 6.47
C ALA A 20 -2.38 11.55 7.53
N VAL A 21 -2.01 10.38 8.07
CA VAL A 21 -2.85 9.66 9.06
C VAL A 21 -2.42 9.89 10.51
N LYS A 22 -1.35 10.66 10.75
CA LYS A 22 -0.83 10.95 12.09
C LYS A 22 -1.87 11.55 13.03
N ASP A 23 -2.71 12.44 12.53
CA ASP A 23 -3.71 13.15 13.33
C ASP A 23 -4.89 12.24 13.72
N GLU A 24 -5.16 11.19 12.94
CA GLU A 24 -6.27 10.25 13.20
C GLU A 24 -5.85 9.08 14.11
N ILE A 25 -4.65 8.53 13.92
CA ILE A 25 -4.20 7.30 14.59
C ILE A 25 -3.17 7.58 15.71
N GLY A 26 -2.64 8.80 15.79
CA GLY A 26 -1.60 9.18 16.73
C GLY A 26 -0.18 8.94 16.21
N ALA A 27 0.74 9.83 16.56
CA ALA A 27 2.09 9.85 16.01
C ALA A 27 2.94 8.60 16.31
N GLY A 28 2.68 7.93 17.45
CA GLY A 28 3.36 6.69 17.82
C GLY A 28 2.93 5.48 16.99
N ASP A 29 1.67 5.45 16.54
CA ASP A 29 1.07 4.30 15.86
C ASP A 29 1.05 4.45 14.33
N ALA A 30 1.15 5.69 13.81
CA ALA A 30 1.10 5.97 12.38
C ALA A 30 2.16 5.20 11.54
N GLY A 31 3.37 5.03 12.07
CA GLY A 31 4.42 4.24 11.39
C GLY A 31 4.10 2.74 11.35
N ARG A 32 3.56 2.20 12.45
CA ARG A 32 3.19 0.79 12.57
C ARG A 32 1.97 0.46 11.70
N PHE A 33 1.02 1.39 11.66
CA PHE A 33 -0.12 1.33 10.75
C PHE A 33 0.34 1.33 9.29
N LEU A 34 1.23 2.24 8.90
CA LEU A 34 1.70 2.32 7.51
C LEU A 34 2.36 1.02 7.06
N ALA A 35 3.22 0.44 7.92
CA ALA A 35 3.87 -0.82 7.63
C ALA A 35 2.85 -1.97 7.43
N LEU A 36 1.87 -2.07 8.33
CA LEU A 36 0.82 -3.09 8.24
C LEU A 36 -0.07 -2.90 7.00
N TRP A 37 -0.47 -1.66 6.73
CA TRP A 37 -1.29 -1.30 5.57
C TRP A 37 -0.59 -1.68 4.27
N ARG A 38 0.69 -1.30 4.11
CA ARG A 38 1.47 -1.63 2.92
C ARG A 38 1.66 -3.13 2.75
N GLN A 39 1.90 -3.85 3.85
CA GLN A 39 1.99 -5.32 3.82
C GLN A 39 0.68 -5.95 3.35
N LYS A 40 -0.45 -5.56 3.96
CA LYS A 40 -1.78 -6.13 3.63
C LYS A 40 -2.23 -5.78 2.22
N GLN A 41 -1.93 -4.58 1.75
CA GLN A 41 -2.23 -4.15 0.38
C GLN A 41 -1.59 -5.09 -0.66
N LEU A 42 -0.32 -5.48 -0.46
CA LEU A 42 0.38 -6.39 -1.37
C LEU A 42 -0.09 -7.84 -1.22
N GLU A 43 -0.28 -8.30 0.03
CA GLU A 43 -0.83 -9.64 0.29
C GLU A 43 -2.16 -9.85 -0.43
N TYR A 44 -3.08 -8.88 -0.36
CA TYR A 44 -4.39 -9.01 -0.99
C TYR A 44 -4.31 -8.92 -2.51
N ALA A 45 -3.46 -8.06 -3.07
CA ALA A 45 -3.25 -8.03 -4.52
C ALA A 45 -2.74 -9.38 -5.05
N PHE A 46 -1.84 -10.05 -4.32
CA PHE A 46 -1.38 -11.39 -4.69
C PHE A 46 -2.44 -12.47 -4.49
N LEU A 47 -3.18 -12.46 -3.37
CA LEU A 47 -4.24 -13.43 -3.11
C LEU A 47 -5.37 -13.35 -4.14
N GLU A 48 -5.83 -12.14 -4.48
CA GLU A 48 -6.87 -11.96 -5.51
C GLU A 48 -6.39 -12.45 -6.88
N THR A 49 -5.10 -12.23 -7.22
CA THR A 49 -4.51 -12.77 -8.45
C THR A 49 -4.44 -14.30 -8.42
N LEU A 50 -4.07 -14.90 -7.28
CA LEU A 50 -4.01 -16.36 -7.11
C LEU A 50 -5.38 -17.03 -7.12
N MET A 51 -6.43 -16.31 -6.72
CA MET A 51 -7.82 -16.77 -6.74
C MET A 51 -8.53 -16.50 -8.09
N ASP A 52 -7.82 -15.95 -9.08
CA ASP A 52 -8.37 -15.54 -10.38
C ASP A 52 -9.53 -14.53 -10.26
N ARG A 53 -9.42 -13.63 -9.27
CA ARG A 53 -10.38 -12.58 -8.92
C ARG A 53 -9.73 -11.21 -8.99
N PHE A 54 -9.06 -10.93 -10.10
CA PHE A 54 -8.35 -9.68 -10.27
C PHE A 54 -9.29 -8.47 -10.05
N GLU A 55 -8.89 -7.60 -9.13
CA GLU A 55 -9.48 -6.29 -8.91
C GLU A 55 -8.39 -5.22 -9.11
N PRO A 56 -8.74 -4.03 -9.64
CA PRO A 56 -7.82 -2.90 -9.72
C PRO A 56 -7.19 -2.60 -8.35
N PHE A 57 -5.92 -2.17 -8.36
CA PHE A 57 -5.16 -1.91 -7.12
C PHE A 57 -5.83 -0.90 -6.17
N SER A 58 -6.64 0.02 -6.70
CA SER A 58 -7.42 0.99 -5.94
C SER A 58 -8.65 0.41 -5.24
N LEU A 59 -9.09 -0.79 -5.63
CA LEU A 59 -10.27 -1.48 -5.12
C LEU A 59 -9.91 -2.67 -4.22
N VAL A 60 -8.63 -2.90 -3.93
CA VAL A 60 -8.20 -3.92 -2.95
C VAL A 60 -8.84 -3.61 -1.61
N ARG A 61 -9.80 -4.44 -1.20
CA ARG A 61 -10.62 -4.22 0.01
C ARG A 61 -9.93 -4.77 1.23
N PHE A 62 -9.78 -3.91 2.24
CA PHE A 62 -9.39 -4.31 3.59
C PHE A 62 -10.63 -4.91 4.27
N CYS A 63 -10.74 -6.23 4.28
CA CYS A 63 -11.77 -6.96 5.04
C CYS A 63 -11.51 -6.86 6.55
#